data_AF-A0A2G5TR80-F1
#
_entry.id   AF-A0A2G5TR80-F1
#
_cell.length_a   1.000
_cell.length_b   1.000
_cell.length_c   1.000
_cell.angle_alpha   90.00
_cell.angle_beta   90.00
_cell.angle_gamma   90.00
#
_symmetry.space_group_name_H-M   'P 1'
#
loop_
_entity.id
_entity.type
_entity.pdbx_description
1 polymer ?
#
loop_
_entity_poly.entity_id
_entity_poly.type
_entity_poly.pdbx_seq_one_letter_code
_entity_poly.pdbx_strand_id
1 'polypeptide(L)'
;MSILPFADPETLKSLNLFSLNENMGIEMDEIVKTEQWKEAKSIRSKFCGLNMTVEDICHVSAFDGKMLQIFARDLEFLKKTFTTSFKSVWWELRINDFNENEEISNLWGPAFIKESSSYWYFRIKDSNEKCLKLELRDNIFNFIFIKLNDVPHGAVVHDYNEN
;
A
#
# COMPACT_ATOMS: atom_id res chain seq x y z
N MET A 1 -11.61 -9.71 -23.31
CA MET A 1 -12.97 -9.66 -22.74
C MET A 1 -12.83 -9.30 -21.28
N SER A 2 -13.23 -8.09 -20.88
CA SER A 2 -13.27 -7.70 -19.47
C SER A 2 -14.63 -8.11 -18.92
N ILE A 3 -14.63 -8.89 -17.82
CA ILE A 3 -15.87 -9.31 -17.13
C ILE A 3 -16.34 -8.26 -16.11
N LEU A 4 -15.46 -7.31 -15.74
CA LEU A 4 -15.76 -6.28 -14.75
C LEU A 4 -16.96 -5.40 -15.12
N PRO A 5 -17.16 -4.97 -16.38
CA PRO A 5 -18.30 -4.13 -16.75
C PRO A 5 -19.68 -4.76 -16.53
N PHE A 6 -19.77 -6.07 -16.29
CA PHE A 6 -21.05 -6.73 -15.98
C PHE A 6 -21.40 -6.67 -14.49
N ALA A 7 -20.47 -6.28 -13.62
CA ALA A 7 -20.73 -6.04 -12.21
C ALA A 7 -21.18 -4.58 -12.00
N ASP A 8 -22.19 -4.39 -11.16
CA ASP A 8 -22.64 -3.06 -10.75
C ASP A 8 -21.56 -2.39 -9.86
N PRO A 9 -20.97 -1.26 -10.29
CA PRO A 9 -19.91 -0.59 -9.55
C PRO A 9 -20.38 -0.05 -8.19
N GLU A 10 -21.64 0.39 -8.05
CA GLU A 10 -22.11 1.02 -6.81
C GLU A 10 -22.24 0.03 -5.65
N THR A 11 -22.53 -1.24 -5.98
CA THR A 11 -22.70 -2.30 -4.98
C THR A 11 -21.46 -3.15 -4.79
N LEU A 12 -20.50 -3.08 -5.71
CA LEU A 12 -19.25 -3.83 -5.67
C LEU A 12 -18.30 -3.29 -4.60
N LYS A 13 -18.14 -4.02 -3.50
CA LYS A 13 -17.26 -3.62 -2.38
C LYS A 13 -15.85 -4.19 -2.47
N SER A 14 -15.69 -5.38 -3.05
CA SER A 14 -14.43 -6.10 -3.04
C SER A 14 -14.18 -6.78 -4.38
N LEU A 15 -12.96 -6.64 -4.87
CA LEU A 15 -12.45 -7.32 -6.06
C LEU A 15 -11.37 -8.31 -5.65
N ASN A 16 -11.55 -9.57 -6.05
CA ASN A 16 -10.56 -10.62 -5.86
C ASN A 16 -10.23 -11.21 -7.23
N LEU A 17 -9.05 -10.89 -7.75
CA LEU A 17 -8.59 -11.30 -9.07
C LEU A 17 -7.51 -12.37 -8.92
N PHE A 18 -7.74 -13.53 -9.52
CA PHE A 18 -6.86 -14.69 -9.41
C PHE A 18 -6.39 -15.10 -10.79
N SER A 19 -5.09 -15.36 -10.92
CA SER A 19 -4.52 -16.05 -12.07
C SER A 19 -4.27 -17.51 -11.70
N LEU A 20 -4.41 -18.42 -12.67
CA LEU A 20 -3.96 -19.81 -12.51
C LEU A 20 -2.43 -19.91 -12.42
N ASN A 21 -1.72 -18.88 -12.89
CA ASN A 21 -0.27 -18.74 -12.82
C ASN A 21 0.10 -17.44 -12.12
N GLU A 22 0.52 -17.52 -10.86
CA GLU A 22 0.88 -16.36 -10.03
C GLU A 22 2.13 -15.62 -10.52
N ASN A 23 2.93 -16.26 -11.39
CA ASN A 23 4.09 -15.64 -12.04
C ASN A 23 3.71 -14.84 -13.31
N MET A 24 2.45 -14.90 -13.75
CA MET A 24 1.98 -14.16 -14.92
C MET A 24 1.85 -12.67 -14.59
N GLY A 25 2.40 -11.83 -15.47
CA GLY A 25 2.09 -10.41 -15.52
C GLY A 25 0.79 -10.18 -16.27
N ILE A 26 -0.11 -9.36 -15.71
CA ILE A 26 -1.36 -8.97 -16.36
C ILE A 26 -1.32 -7.47 -16.59
N GLU A 27 -1.59 -7.03 -17.82
CA GLU A 27 -1.76 -5.62 -18.18
C GLU A 27 -3.02 -5.06 -17.51
N MET A 28 -2.84 -4.04 -16.69
CA MET A 28 -3.89 -3.48 -15.85
C MET A 28 -4.42 -2.14 -16.38
N ASP A 29 -3.81 -1.57 -17.41
CA ASP A 29 -4.12 -0.23 -17.95
C ASP A 29 -5.60 -0.04 -18.31
N GLU A 30 -6.28 -1.07 -18.82
CA GLU A 30 -7.72 -1.00 -19.08
C GLU A 30 -8.58 -1.35 -17.86
N ILE A 31 -8.06 -2.15 -16.93
CA ILE A 31 -8.80 -2.58 -15.73
C ILE A 31 -8.91 -1.44 -14.71
N VAL A 32 -7.81 -0.72 -14.45
CA VAL A 32 -7.77 0.38 -13.46
C VAL A 32 -8.68 1.56 -13.84
N LYS A 33 -9.01 1.68 -15.13
CA LYS A 33 -9.89 2.73 -15.65
C LYS A 33 -11.38 2.44 -15.39
N THR A 34 -11.76 1.20 -15.10
CA THR A 34 -13.15 0.79 -14.89
C THR A 34 -13.76 1.43 -13.65
N GLU A 35 -15.07 1.69 -13.67
CA GLU A 35 -15.80 2.19 -12.50
C GLU A 35 -15.76 1.18 -11.35
N GLN A 36 -15.83 -0.11 -11.67
CA GLN A 36 -15.73 -1.20 -10.70
C GLN A 36 -14.43 -1.17 -9.91
N TRP A 37 -13.32 -0.87 -10.57
CA TRP A 37 -12.02 -0.72 -9.91
C TRP A 37 -11.99 0.52 -9.01
N LYS A 38 -12.48 1.65 -9.51
CA LYS A 38 -12.48 2.95 -8.81
C LYS A 38 -13.41 3.01 -7.60
N GLU A 39 -14.53 2.29 -7.64
CA GLU A 39 -15.51 2.24 -6.54
C GLU A 39 -15.22 1.11 -5.52
N ALA A 40 -14.32 0.18 -5.84
CA ALA A 40 -13.96 -0.90 -4.94
C ALA A 40 -13.34 -0.36 -3.64
N LYS A 41 -13.72 -0.97 -2.50
CA LYS A 41 -13.17 -0.62 -1.18
C LYS A 41 -11.99 -1.49 -0.77
N SER A 42 -11.90 -2.67 -1.37
CA SER A 42 -10.86 -3.65 -1.16
C SER A 42 -10.52 -4.38 -2.46
N ILE A 43 -9.23 -4.51 -2.74
CA ILE A 43 -8.72 -5.20 -3.91
C ILE A 43 -7.69 -6.23 -3.46
N ARG A 44 -7.82 -7.46 -3.97
CA ARG A 44 -6.81 -8.50 -3.86
C ARG A 44 -6.47 -9.03 -5.25
N SER A 45 -5.19 -9.07 -5.61
CA SER A 45 -4.70 -9.64 -6.86
C SER A 45 -3.60 -10.67 -6.60
N LYS A 46 -3.78 -11.89 -7.12
CA LYS A 46 -2.78 -12.97 -7.07
C LYS A 46 -2.04 -13.13 -8.40
N PHE A 47 -1.50 -12.03 -8.89
CA PHE A 47 -0.64 -11.94 -10.08
C PHE A 47 0.10 -10.59 -10.06
N CYS A 48 1.11 -10.45 -10.91
CA CYS A 48 1.81 -9.17 -11.05
C CYS A 48 1.00 -8.21 -11.94
N GLY A 49 0.54 -7.08 -11.40
CA GLY A 49 -0.04 -6.00 -12.19
C GLY A 49 1.04 -5.27 -12.98
N LEU A 50 0.90 -5.24 -14.31
CA LEU A 50 1.72 -4.45 -15.23
C LEU A 50 0.97 -3.15 -15.57
N ASN A 51 1.69 -2.07 -15.86
CA ASN A 51 1.13 -0.76 -16.22
C ASN A 51 0.16 -0.18 -15.17
N MET A 52 0.39 -0.47 -13.90
CA MET A 52 -0.35 0.07 -12.76
C MET A 52 0.55 0.99 -11.96
N THR A 53 0.01 2.10 -11.46
CA THR A 53 0.71 3.00 -10.54
C THR A 53 0.08 2.96 -9.14
N VAL A 54 0.71 3.60 -8.16
CA VAL A 54 0.15 3.67 -6.80
C VAL A 54 -1.12 4.53 -6.75
N GLU A 55 -1.25 5.52 -7.63
CA GLU A 55 -2.44 6.36 -7.77
C GLU A 55 -3.66 5.57 -8.24
N ASP A 56 -3.45 4.51 -9.02
CA ASP A 56 -4.53 3.62 -9.46
C ASP A 56 -5.12 2.79 -8.32
N ILE A 57 -4.42 2.68 -7.18
CA ILE A 57 -4.83 1.81 -6.06
C ILE A 57 -5.00 2.56 -4.74
N CYS A 58 -4.46 3.77 -4.58
CA CYS A 58 -4.41 4.46 -3.29
C CYS A 58 -5.78 4.86 -2.73
N HIS A 59 -6.88 4.72 -3.49
CA HIS A 59 -8.24 4.95 -3.02
C HIS A 59 -8.76 3.84 -2.11
N VAL A 60 -8.19 2.63 -2.17
CA VAL A 60 -8.70 1.49 -1.39
C VAL A 60 -8.12 1.45 0.02
N SER A 61 -8.97 1.10 0.99
CA SER A 61 -8.54 0.92 2.38
C SER A 61 -7.84 -0.41 2.63
N ALA A 62 -8.08 -1.40 1.76
CA ALA A 62 -7.51 -2.73 1.86
C ALA A 62 -6.97 -3.22 0.52
N PHE A 63 -5.67 -3.44 0.43
CA PHE A 63 -5.00 -3.89 -0.78
C PHE A 63 -4.08 -5.07 -0.50
N ASP A 64 -4.10 -6.06 -1.37
CA ASP A 64 -3.17 -7.19 -1.33
C ASP A 64 -2.81 -7.53 -2.77
N GLY A 65 -1.59 -7.21 -3.18
CA GLY A 65 -1.24 -7.33 -4.58
C GLY A 65 0.25 -7.23 -4.86
N LYS A 66 0.57 -7.40 -6.14
CA LYS A 66 1.93 -7.41 -6.64
C LYS A 66 2.10 -6.43 -7.79
N MET A 67 3.14 -5.61 -7.74
CA MET A 67 3.51 -4.68 -8.81
C MET A 67 4.91 -5.03 -9.33
N LEU A 68 5.17 -4.65 -10.58
CA LEU A 68 6.49 -4.88 -11.18
C LEU A 68 7.56 -4.03 -10.49
N GLN A 69 7.28 -2.74 -10.35
CA GLN A 69 8.21 -1.74 -9.85
C GLN A 69 7.43 -0.63 -9.16
N ILE A 70 8.02 -0.07 -8.11
CA ILE A 70 7.64 1.21 -7.50
C ILE A 70 8.91 1.94 -7.10
N PHE A 71 8.80 3.23 -6.84
CA PHE A 71 9.88 4.10 -6.40
C PHE A 71 9.63 4.60 -4.97
N ALA A 72 10.67 5.06 -4.27
CA ALA A 72 10.59 5.61 -2.92
C ALA A 72 9.63 6.82 -2.84
N ARG A 73 9.51 7.60 -3.92
CA ARG A 73 8.52 8.69 -4.01
C ARG A 73 7.07 8.19 -4.00
N ASP A 74 6.82 7.01 -4.57
CA ASP A 74 5.48 6.41 -4.64
C ASP A 74 5.08 5.94 -3.23
N LEU A 75 6.04 5.39 -2.48
CA LEU A 75 5.86 5.04 -1.08
C LEU A 75 5.63 6.28 -0.20
N GLU A 76 6.35 7.38 -0.46
CA GLU A 76 6.13 8.65 0.22
C GLU A 76 4.72 9.19 -0.05
N PHE A 77 4.26 9.09 -1.31
CA PHE A 77 2.90 9.44 -1.69
C PHE A 77 1.85 8.60 -0.95
N LEU A 78 2.03 7.26 -0.89
CA LEU A 78 1.14 6.36 -0.15
C LEU A 78 1.11 6.69 1.34
N LYS A 79 2.28 6.90 1.96
CA LYS A 79 2.39 7.30 3.37
C LYS A 79 1.60 8.58 3.64
N LYS A 80 1.78 9.63 2.84
CA LYS A 80 1.04 10.90 2.99
C LYS A 80 -0.46 10.69 2.80
N THR A 81 -0.86 9.91 1.81
CA THR A 81 -2.27 9.61 1.51
C THR A 81 -2.94 8.89 2.68
N PHE A 82 -2.31 7.84 3.20
CA PHE A 82 -2.84 7.05 4.32
C PHE A 82 -2.91 7.85 5.61
N THR A 83 -1.88 8.63 5.94
CA THR A 83 -1.84 9.43 7.18
C THR A 83 -2.82 10.61 7.19
N THR A 84 -3.40 10.99 6.05
CA THR A 84 -4.28 12.17 5.93
C THR A 84 -5.74 11.84 5.64
N SER A 85 -6.00 10.78 4.87
CA SER A 85 -7.32 10.58 4.24
C SER A 85 -8.06 9.33 4.73
N PHE A 86 -7.40 8.44 5.46
CA PHE A 86 -7.94 7.12 5.80
C PHE A 86 -8.28 6.98 7.28
N LYS A 87 -9.36 6.24 7.57
CA LYS A 87 -9.73 5.81 8.94
C LYS A 87 -9.13 4.45 9.32
N SER A 88 -8.79 3.65 8.31
CA SER A 88 -8.18 2.33 8.42
C SER A 88 -7.43 2.01 7.15
N VAL A 89 -6.27 1.36 7.28
CA VAL A 89 -5.44 0.87 6.18
C VAL A 89 -4.97 -0.54 6.53
N TRP A 90 -5.10 -1.44 5.56
CA TRP A 90 -4.46 -2.75 5.57
C TRP A 90 -3.94 -3.04 4.17
N TRP A 91 -2.65 -2.82 3.93
CA TRP A 91 -2.04 -3.06 2.63
C TRP A 91 -0.88 -4.03 2.75
N GLU A 92 -0.82 -4.98 1.83
CA GLU A 92 0.36 -5.77 1.52
C GLU A 92 0.68 -5.57 0.04
N LEU A 93 1.84 -5.00 -0.24
CA LEU A 93 2.31 -4.74 -1.59
C LEU A 93 3.63 -5.45 -1.81
N ARG A 94 3.63 -6.42 -2.74
CA ARG A 94 4.84 -7.12 -3.15
C ARG A 94 5.41 -6.50 -4.41
N ILE A 95 6.70 -6.22 -4.40
CA ILE A 95 7.41 -5.64 -5.53
C ILE A 95 8.39 -6.68 -6.09
N ASN A 96 8.44 -6.83 -7.41
CA ASN A 96 9.42 -7.72 -8.02
C ASN A 96 10.84 -7.16 -7.90
N ASP A 97 10.99 -5.88 -8.25
CA ASP A 97 12.28 -5.21 -8.29
C ASP A 97 12.21 -3.89 -7.51
N PHE A 98 12.74 -3.90 -6.29
CA PHE A 98 12.87 -2.71 -5.45
C PHE A 98 14.32 -2.56 -4.99
N ASN A 99 14.93 -1.41 -5.30
CA ASN A 99 16.33 -1.15 -4.97
C ASN A 99 16.57 0.27 -4.40
N GLU A 100 15.53 0.92 -3.87
CA GLU A 100 15.61 2.31 -3.39
C GLU A 100 15.61 2.42 -1.85
N ASN A 101 16.33 1.49 -1.18
CA ASN A 101 16.39 1.44 0.29
C ASN A 101 17.07 2.67 0.90
N GLU A 102 18.07 3.22 0.21
CA GLU A 102 18.79 4.42 0.67
C GLU A 102 17.90 5.66 0.56
N GLU A 103 17.16 5.79 -0.54
CA GLU A 103 16.21 6.87 -0.79
C GLU A 103 15.08 6.87 0.23
N ILE A 104 14.52 5.71 0.57
CA ILE A 104 13.56 5.59 1.67
C ILE A 104 14.16 6.10 2.98
N SER A 105 15.39 5.66 3.30
CA SER A 105 16.06 6.06 4.54
C SER A 105 16.34 7.57 4.58
N ASN A 106 16.62 8.18 3.43
CA ASN A 106 16.78 9.62 3.30
C ASN A 106 15.44 10.38 3.45
N LEU A 107 14.34 9.80 2.95
CA LEU A 107 13.00 10.41 3.03
C LEU A 107 12.38 10.30 4.43
N TRP A 108 12.53 9.15 5.08
CA TRP A 108 11.84 8.85 6.34
C TRP A 108 12.75 8.87 7.56
N GLY A 109 14.07 8.92 7.35
CA GLY A 109 15.04 8.73 8.40
C GLY A 109 15.28 7.25 8.74
N PRO A 110 16.05 6.97 9.80
CA PRO A 110 16.45 5.62 10.15
C PRO A 110 15.24 4.77 10.53
N ALA A 111 15.19 3.56 9.99
CA ALA A 111 14.21 2.56 10.38
C ALA A 111 14.49 2.05 11.80
N PHE A 112 13.43 1.66 12.50
CA PHE A 112 13.56 0.73 13.61
C PHE A 112 13.77 -0.67 13.03
N ILE A 113 14.94 -1.27 13.28
CA ILE A 113 15.26 -2.61 12.78
C ILE A 113 14.90 -3.66 13.82
N LYS A 114 14.13 -4.67 13.43
CA LYS A 114 13.87 -5.85 14.25
C LYS A 114 13.90 -7.08 13.36
N GLU A 115 14.77 -8.03 13.72
CA GLU A 115 15.05 -9.23 12.92
C GLU A 115 15.50 -8.86 11.51
N SER A 116 14.82 -9.35 10.47
CA SER A 116 15.09 -9.07 9.07
C SER A 116 14.14 -8.02 8.46
N SER A 117 13.44 -7.24 9.30
CA SER A 117 12.45 -6.26 8.87
C SER A 117 12.86 -4.84 9.32
N SER A 118 12.59 -3.89 8.44
CA SER A 118 12.72 -2.45 8.69
C SER A 118 11.34 -1.85 8.97
N TYR A 119 11.20 -1.09 10.05
CA TYR A 119 9.94 -0.51 10.46
C TYR A 119 10.01 1.01 10.57
N TRP A 120 8.96 1.68 10.11
CA TRP A 120 8.72 3.10 10.34
C TRP A 120 7.33 3.32 10.90
N TYR A 121 7.19 4.33 11.75
CA TYR A 121 5.94 4.66 12.43
C TYR A 121 5.63 6.13 12.20
N PHE A 122 4.44 6.44 11.70
CA PHE A 122 4.04 7.79 11.36
C PHE A 122 2.74 8.16 12.07
N ARG A 123 2.69 9.35 12.66
CA ARG A 123 1.45 9.91 13.20
C ARG A 123 0.40 10.05 12.09
N ILE A 124 -0.85 9.80 12.44
CA ILE A 124 -2.00 10.01 11.55
C ILE A 124 -2.62 11.35 11.93
N LYS A 125 -2.98 12.15 10.93
CA LYS A 125 -3.66 13.42 11.13
C LYS A 125 -4.95 13.20 11.92
N ASP A 126 -5.20 14.05 12.91
CA ASP A 126 -6.39 14.01 13.76
C ASP A 126 -6.56 12.71 14.57
N SER A 127 -5.51 11.92 14.78
CA SER A 127 -5.53 10.72 15.63
C SER A 127 -4.45 10.73 16.71
N ASN A 128 -4.88 10.70 17.97
CA ASN A 128 -3.98 10.57 19.13
C ASN A 128 -3.86 9.14 19.65
N GLU A 129 -4.55 8.18 19.02
CA GLU A 129 -4.59 6.78 19.49
C GLU A 129 -3.90 5.81 18.53
N LYS A 130 -3.78 6.17 17.25
CA LYS A 130 -3.25 5.30 16.21
C LYS A 130 -2.10 5.95 15.45
N CYS A 131 -1.25 5.11 14.88
CA CYS A 131 -0.22 5.50 13.92
C CYS A 131 -0.21 4.53 12.75
N LEU A 132 0.33 5.00 11.62
CA LEU A 132 0.65 4.14 10.50
C LEU A 132 1.97 3.41 10.78
N LYS A 133 1.93 2.08 10.84
CA LYS A 133 3.11 1.21 10.78
C LYS A 133 3.38 0.90 9.32
N LEU A 134 4.61 1.11 8.90
CA LEU A 134 5.16 0.61 7.65
C LEU A 134 6.25 -0.41 7.96
N GLU A 135 6.13 -1.59 7.38
CA GLU A 135 7.12 -2.64 7.46
C GLU A 135 7.64 -2.96 6.06
N LEU A 136 8.96 -2.98 5.91
CA LEU A 136 9.66 -3.48 4.74
C LEU A 136 10.39 -4.76 5.14
N ARG A 137 10.05 -5.86 4.46
CA ARG A 137 10.74 -7.13 4.56
C ARG A 137 10.98 -7.69 3.18
N ASP A 138 12.25 -7.87 2.82
CA ASP A 138 12.67 -8.18 1.45
C ASP A 138 12.07 -7.14 0.49
N ASN A 139 11.21 -7.55 -0.45
CA ASN A 139 10.47 -6.65 -1.36
C ASN A 139 8.97 -6.60 -1.04
N ILE A 140 8.59 -6.79 0.22
CA ILE A 140 7.21 -6.71 0.69
C ILE A 140 7.07 -5.48 1.58
N PHE A 141 6.14 -4.61 1.19
CA PHE A 141 5.72 -3.45 1.96
C PHE A 141 4.38 -3.74 2.62
N ASN A 142 4.33 -3.66 3.95
CA ASN A 142 3.09 -3.76 4.71
C ASN A 142 2.76 -2.40 5.33
N PHE A 143 1.57 -1.88 5.04
CA PHE A 143 1.03 -0.67 5.66
C PHE A 143 -0.17 -1.05 6.51
N ILE A 144 -0.13 -0.70 7.79
CA ILE A 144 -1.23 -1.01 8.70
C ILE A 144 -1.36 0.04 9.79
N PHE A 145 -2.59 0.39 10.15
CA PHE A 145 -2.83 1.20 11.33
C PHE A 145 -2.76 0.34 12.59
N ILE A 146 -1.92 0.75 13.54
CA ILE A 146 -1.80 0.12 14.86
C ILE A 146 -2.11 1.14 15.96
N LYS A 147 -2.33 0.69 17.20
CA LYS A 147 -2.43 1.63 18.32
C LYS A 147 -1.04 2.16 18.64
N LEU A 148 -0.96 3.41 19.08
CA LEU A 148 0.31 4.01 19.49
C LEU A 148 0.99 3.25 20.64
N ASN A 149 0.20 2.66 21.53
CA ASN A 149 0.72 1.84 22.64
C ASN A 149 1.30 0.50 22.16
N ASP A 150 1.03 0.10 20.92
CA ASP A 150 1.60 -1.12 20.31
C ASP A 150 2.95 -0.83 19.62
N VAL A 151 3.38 0.43 19.56
CA VAL A 151 4.70 0.81 19.03
C VAL A 151 5.80 0.31 19.97
N PRO A 152 6.80 -0.44 19.48
CA PRO A 152 7.89 -0.95 20.31
C PRO A 152 8.67 0.16 21.02
N HIS A 153 9.11 -0.11 22.25
CA HIS A 153 10.04 0.79 22.96
C HIS A 153 11.32 1.01 22.15
N GLY A 154 11.73 2.27 22.03
CA GLY A 154 12.92 2.68 21.28
C GLY A 154 12.67 2.93 19.79
N ALA A 155 11.47 2.62 19.26
CA ALA A 155 11.09 3.06 17.93
C ALA A 155 10.74 4.55 17.92
N VAL A 156 11.14 5.24 16.86
CA VAL A 156 10.78 6.64 16.63
C VAL A 156 9.41 6.67 15.96
N VAL A 157 8.51 7.49 16.49
CA VAL A 157 7.23 7.82 15.83
C VAL A 157 7.40 9.21 15.21
N HIS A 158 7.46 9.25 13.89
CA HIS A 158 7.62 10.49 13.13
C HIS A 158 6.30 11.26 13.12
N ASP A 159 6.38 12.56 13.41
CA ASP A 159 5.25 13.46 13.28
C ASP A 159 4.85 13.65 11.80
N TYR A 160 3.65 14.20 11.60
CA TYR A 160 3.23 14.60 10.26
C TYR A 160 4.08 15.83 9.87
N ASN A 161 4.90 15.72 8.82
CA ASN A 161 5.59 16.88 8.28
C ASN A 161 4.58 17.72 7.48
N GLU A 162 4.06 18.80 8.08
CA GLU A 162 3.43 19.90 7.37
C GLU A 162 4.50 20.68 6.60
N ASN A 163 4.67 20.36 5.33
CA ASN A 163 5.27 21.26 4.34
C ASN A 163 4.20 21.64 3.33
#